data_AF-V7FBM5-F1
#
_entry.id   AF-V7FBM5-F1
#
_cell.length_a   1.000
_cell.length_b   1.000
_cell.length_c   1.000
_cell.angle_alpha   90.00
_cell.angle_beta   90.00
_cell.angle_gamma   90.00
#
_symmetry.space_group_name_H-M   'P 1'
#
loop_
_entity.id
_entity.type
_entity.pdbx_description
1 polymer ?
#
loop_
_entity_poly.entity_id
_entity_poly.type
_entity_poly.pdbx_seq_one_letter_code
_entity_poly.pdbx_strand_id
1 'polypeptide(L)'
;MAKLTADQYVAATAARLAHVTQTYAITFFASIATMFAILAYASSAGLAARFALATIVVSITAYGVLAAKAALDDLKAMLDDAVDDFSGSSFGAHLKQIPTALFTGASTILVLAMGVTQLWAIISA
;
A
#
# COMPACT_ATOMS: atom_id res chain seq x y z
N MET A 1 -8.64 -13.51 -23.73
CA MET A 1 -7.83 -14.30 -22.77
C MET A 1 -8.69 -15.43 -22.24
N ALA A 2 -8.13 -16.60 -21.96
CA ALA A 2 -8.89 -17.70 -21.36
C ALA A 2 -9.34 -17.31 -19.95
N LYS A 3 -10.60 -17.57 -19.60
CA LYS A 3 -11.15 -17.29 -18.28
C LYS A 3 -10.50 -18.23 -17.26
N LEU A 4 -10.05 -17.70 -16.13
CA LEU A 4 -9.51 -18.52 -15.03
C LEU A 4 -10.60 -19.48 -14.52
N THR A 5 -10.20 -20.68 -14.11
CA THR A 5 -11.12 -21.55 -13.36
C THR A 5 -11.44 -20.94 -12.00
N ALA A 6 -12.53 -21.37 -11.35
CA ALA A 6 -12.91 -20.87 -10.03
C ALA A 6 -11.76 -21.03 -9.00
N ASP A 7 -11.08 -22.17 -9.00
CA ASP A 7 -9.95 -22.43 -8.10
C ASP A 7 -8.76 -21.50 -8.40
N GLN A 8 -8.46 -21.26 -9.68
CA GLN A 8 -7.41 -20.33 -10.09
C GLN A 8 -7.74 -18.89 -9.68
N TYR A 9 -9.01 -18.48 -9.80
CA TYR A 9 -9.48 -17.16 -9.39
C TYR A 9 -9.35 -16.96 -7.87
N VAL A 10 -9.76 -17.94 -7.06
CA VAL A 10 -9.63 -17.90 -5.60
C VAL A 10 -8.15 -17.84 -5.18
N ALA A 11 -7.30 -18.69 -5.77
CA ALA A 11 -5.87 -18.70 -5.49
C ALA A 11 -5.20 -17.36 -5.86
N ALA A 12 -5.52 -16.80 -7.03
CA ALA A 12 -5.00 -15.51 -7.47
C ALA A 12 -5.46 -14.37 -6.54
N THR A 13 -6.73 -14.36 -6.13
CA THR A 13 -7.28 -13.35 -5.22
C THR A 13 -6.58 -13.40 -3.87
N ALA A 14 -6.42 -14.61 -3.31
CA ALA A 14 -5.74 -14.82 -2.05
C ALA A 14 -4.26 -14.38 -2.11
N ALA A 15 -3.56 -14.69 -3.20
CA ALA A 15 -2.19 -14.25 -3.40
C ALA A 15 -2.06 -12.72 -3.47
N ARG A 16 -2.99 -12.03 -4.16
CA ARG A 16 -2.99 -10.56 -4.25
C ARG A 16 -3.36 -9.91 -2.93
N LEU A 17 -4.32 -10.46 -2.19
CA LEU A 17 -4.67 -10.00 -0.86
C LEU A 17 -3.50 -10.19 0.13
N ALA A 18 -2.81 -11.33 0.07
CA ALA A 18 -1.61 -11.59 0.87
C ALA A 18 -0.49 -10.59 0.52
N HIS A 19 -0.29 -10.31 -0.77
CA HIS A 19 0.70 -9.32 -1.20
C HIS A 19 0.38 -7.92 -0.67
N VAL A 20 -0.86 -7.43 -0.82
CA VAL A 20 -1.29 -6.13 -0.23
C VAL A 20 -1.03 -6.09 1.28
N THR A 21 -1.42 -7.16 1.99
CA THR A 21 -1.27 -7.26 3.44
C THR A 21 0.21 -7.22 3.86
N GLN A 22 1.07 -7.96 3.17
CA GLN A 22 2.51 -7.97 3.41
C GLN A 22 3.14 -6.62 3.09
N THR A 23 2.76 -5.98 1.98
CA THR A 23 3.25 -4.64 1.63
C THR A 23 2.93 -3.64 2.72
N TYR A 24 1.70 -3.61 3.25
CA TYR A 24 1.36 -2.71 4.36
C TYR A 24 2.11 -3.05 5.63
N ALA A 25 2.24 -4.34 5.98
CA ALA A 25 3.01 -4.75 7.14
C ALA A 25 4.47 -4.25 7.04
N ILE A 26 5.15 -4.52 5.93
CA ILE A 26 6.52 -4.05 5.69
C ILE A 26 6.60 -2.54 5.77
N THR A 27 5.69 -1.83 5.09
CA THR A 27 5.68 -0.36 5.06
C THR A 27 5.49 0.22 6.45
N PHE A 28 4.55 -0.30 7.25
CA PHE A 28 4.31 0.17 8.60
C PHE A 28 5.46 -0.16 9.55
N PHE A 29 5.98 -1.38 9.52
CA PHE A 29 7.12 -1.74 10.37
C PHE A 29 8.37 -0.92 10.03
N ALA A 30 8.67 -0.75 8.74
CA ALA A 30 9.79 0.08 8.31
C ALA A 30 9.58 1.56 8.67
N SER A 31 8.34 2.07 8.55
CA SER A 31 7.99 3.43 8.97
C SER A 31 8.14 3.63 10.48
N ILE A 32 7.70 2.66 11.29
CA ILE A 32 7.87 2.72 12.75
C ILE A 32 9.35 2.71 13.10
N ALA A 33 10.12 1.78 12.53
CA ALA A 33 11.56 1.65 12.79
C ALA A 33 12.34 2.92 12.39
N THR A 34 12.02 3.51 11.25
CA THR A 34 12.63 4.77 10.82
C THR A 34 12.24 5.93 11.70
N MET A 35 10.98 6.03 12.15
CA MET A 35 10.57 7.06 13.10
C MET A 35 11.38 6.96 14.41
N PHE A 36 11.59 5.75 14.94
CA PHE A 36 12.45 5.57 16.10
C PHE A 36 13.89 6.01 15.84
N ALA A 37 14.46 5.68 14.68
CA ALA A 37 15.81 6.11 14.31
C ALA A 37 15.92 7.64 14.20
N ILE A 38 14.90 8.29 13.64
CA ILE A 38 14.83 9.76 13.54
C ILE A 38 14.80 10.39 14.94
N LEU A 39 13.87 9.94 15.79
CA LEU A 39 13.72 10.49 17.14
C LEU A 39 14.95 10.27 18.02
N ALA A 40 15.63 9.14 17.87
CA ALA A 40 16.80 8.81 18.68
C ALA A 40 18.10 9.48 18.19
N TYR A 41 18.27 9.66 16.87
CA TYR A 41 19.58 10.01 16.30
C TYR A 41 19.59 11.26 15.43
N ALA A 42 18.46 11.76 14.92
CA ALA A 42 18.50 12.86 13.94
C ALA A 42 19.09 14.15 14.52
N SER A 43 18.80 14.47 15.79
CA SER A 43 19.28 15.70 16.45
C SER A 43 20.79 15.77 16.64
N SER A 44 21.46 14.62 16.77
CA SER A 44 22.92 14.52 16.92
C SER A 44 23.64 14.07 15.64
N ALA A 45 22.90 13.68 14.61
CA ALA A 45 23.44 13.21 13.34
C ALA A 45 23.97 14.37 12.48
N GLY A 46 25.15 14.17 11.89
CA GLY A 46 25.68 15.05 10.84
C GLY A 46 24.85 14.98 9.54
N LEU A 47 25.06 15.96 8.66
CA LEU A 47 24.28 16.15 7.43
C LEU A 47 24.17 14.88 6.57
N ALA A 48 25.28 14.16 6.36
CA ALA A 48 25.30 12.94 5.56
C ALA A 48 24.39 11.83 6.12
N ALA A 49 24.35 11.66 7.44
CA ALA A 49 23.50 10.66 8.10
C ALA A 49 22.02 11.05 8.02
N ARG A 50 21.69 12.35 8.13
CA ARG A 50 20.32 12.84 7.93
C ARG A 50 19.83 12.62 6.49
N PHE A 51 20.71 12.82 5.50
CA PHE A 51 20.40 12.48 4.09
C PHE A 51 20.18 10.99 3.86
N ALA A 52 20.98 10.13 4.51
CA ALA A 52 20.77 8.69 4.44
C ALA A 52 19.40 8.30 5.03
N LEU A 53 19.02 8.84 6.20
CA LEU A 53 17.70 8.64 6.79
C LEU A 53 16.57 9.11 5.86
N ALA A 54 16.70 10.30 5.28
CA ALA A 54 15.71 10.83 4.34
C ALA A 54 15.55 9.93 3.11
N THR A 55 16.64 9.37 2.59
CA THR A 55 16.64 8.44 1.46
C THR A 55 15.89 7.14 1.79
N ILE A 56 16.09 6.61 2.99
CA ILE A 56 15.37 5.42 3.48
C ILE A 56 13.86 5.72 3.56
N VAL A 57 13.47 6.86 4.13
CA VAL A 57 12.06 7.28 4.23
C VAL A 57 11.41 7.39 2.85
N VAL A 58 12.07 8.05 1.89
CA VAL A 58 11.59 8.16 0.50
C VAL A 58 11.41 6.77 -0.12
N SER A 59 12.38 5.87 0.09
CA SER A 59 12.35 4.52 -0.47
C SER A 59 11.20 3.68 0.08
N ILE A 60 10.99 3.71 1.40
CA ILE A 60 9.87 3.03 2.06
C ILE A 60 8.53 3.58 1.57
N THR A 61 8.42 4.90 1.48
CA THR A 61 7.20 5.57 1.02
C THR A 61 6.89 5.20 -0.43
N ALA A 62 7.88 5.27 -1.32
CA ALA A 62 7.73 4.90 -2.73
C ALA A 62 7.35 3.42 -2.87
N TYR A 63 8.03 2.52 -2.15
CA TYR A 63 7.67 1.10 -2.12
C TYR A 63 6.23 0.88 -1.66
N GLY A 64 5.85 1.47 -0.52
CA GLY A 64 4.51 1.30 0.05
C GLY A 64 3.40 1.78 -0.87
N VAL A 65 3.59 2.93 -1.54
CA VAL A 65 2.63 3.44 -2.52
C VAL A 65 2.55 2.53 -3.75
N LEU A 66 3.70 2.23 -4.37
CA LEU A 66 3.73 1.53 -5.65
C LEU A 66 3.29 0.06 -5.53
N ALA A 67 3.82 -0.66 -4.54
CA ALA A 67 3.50 -2.07 -4.35
C ALA A 67 2.05 -2.27 -3.89
N ALA A 68 1.53 -1.41 -3.00
CA ALA A 68 0.14 -1.52 -2.56
C ALA A 68 -0.82 -1.15 -3.69
N LYS A 69 -0.52 -0.09 -4.46
CA LYS A 69 -1.33 0.32 -5.60
C LYS A 69 -1.42 -0.79 -6.65
N ALA A 70 -0.29 -1.37 -7.05
CA ALA A 70 -0.27 -2.45 -8.04
C ALA A 70 -1.16 -3.63 -7.63
N ALA A 71 -1.07 -4.05 -6.38
CA ALA A 71 -1.85 -5.17 -5.89
C ALA A 71 -3.35 -4.83 -5.69
N LEU A 72 -3.68 -3.58 -5.35
CA LEU A 72 -5.07 -3.10 -5.31
C LEU A 72 -5.68 -2.95 -6.71
N ASP A 73 -4.90 -2.52 -7.71
CA ASP A 73 -5.35 -2.45 -9.10
C ASP A 73 -5.68 -3.85 -9.63
N ASP A 74 -4.84 -4.86 -9.32
CA ASP A 74 -5.12 -6.25 -9.66
C ASP A 74 -6.42 -6.74 -8.99
N LEU A 75 -6.59 -6.49 -7.69
CA LEU A 75 -7.81 -6.86 -6.96
C LEU A 75 -9.06 -6.15 -7.52
N LYS A 76 -8.91 -4.90 -7.98
CA LYS A 76 -9.98 -4.18 -8.65
C LYS A 76 -10.36 -4.84 -9.97
N ALA A 77 -9.39 -5.21 -10.80
CA ALA A 77 -9.66 -5.89 -12.06
C ALA A 77 -10.39 -7.23 -11.83
N MET A 78 -9.97 -7.99 -10.82
CA MET A 78 -10.64 -9.23 -10.42
C MET A 78 -12.07 -8.97 -9.92
N LEU A 79 -12.29 -7.93 -9.11
CA LEU A 79 -13.62 -7.53 -8.67
C LEU A 79 -14.53 -7.17 -9.85
N ASP A 80 -14.00 -6.40 -10.82
CA ASP A 80 -14.76 -5.99 -12.00
C ASP A 80 -15.18 -7.23 -12.83
N ASP A 81 -14.28 -8.20 -13.02
CA ASP A 81 -14.59 -9.49 -13.66
C ASP A 81 -15.69 -10.27 -12.90
N ALA A 82 -15.64 -10.28 -11.56
CA ALA A 82 -16.65 -10.95 -10.74
C ALA A 82 -18.02 -10.26 -10.79
N VAL A 83 -18.06 -8.93 -10.86
CA VAL A 83 -19.31 -8.16 -11.00
C VAL A 83 -20.03 -8.53 -12.29
N ASP A 84 -19.30 -8.68 -13.39
CA ASP A 84 -19.86 -9.06 -14.68
C ASP A 84 -20.44 -10.50 -14.64
N ASP A 85 -19.73 -11.42 -13.99
CA ASP A 85 -20.16 -12.82 -13.83
C ASP A 85 -21.41 -12.99 -12.96
N PHE A 86 -21.57 -12.15 -11.93
CA PHE A 86 -22.72 -12.16 -11.02
C PHE A 86 -23.78 -11.11 -11.39
N SER A 87 -23.74 -10.60 -12.62
CA SER A 87 -24.70 -9.60 -13.10
C SER A 87 -26.15 -10.09 -12.96
N GLY A 88 -27.00 -9.26 -12.34
CA GLY A 88 -28.40 -9.58 -12.05
C GLY A 88 -28.65 -10.25 -10.70
N SER A 89 -27.62 -10.61 -9.94
CA SER A 89 -27.77 -11.06 -8.55
C SER A 89 -27.66 -9.90 -7.54
N SER A 90 -28.25 -10.08 -6.35
CA SER A 90 -28.06 -9.14 -5.23
C SER A 90 -26.60 -9.06 -4.79
N PHE A 91 -25.84 -10.15 -4.94
CA PHE A 91 -24.42 -10.20 -4.63
C PHE A 91 -23.59 -9.32 -5.59
N GLY A 92 -23.80 -9.44 -6.90
CA GLY A 92 -23.15 -8.58 -7.90
C GLY A 92 -23.49 -7.09 -7.70
N ALA A 93 -24.73 -6.79 -7.31
CA ALA A 93 -25.14 -5.43 -6.96
C ALA A 93 -24.37 -4.86 -5.75
N HIS A 94 -24.05 -5.70 -4.76
CA HIS A 94 -23.24 -5.30 -3.61
C HIS A 94 -21.76 -5.11 -3.97
N LEU A 95 -21.18 -6.03 -4.76
CA LEU A 95 -19.80 -5.92 -5.23
C LEU A 95 -19.54 -4.63 -6.00
N LYS A 96 -20.51 -4.20 -6.84
CA LYS A 96 -20.44 -2.96 -7.61
C LYS A 96 -20.38 -1.69 -6.74
N GLN A 97 -20.83 -1.76 -5.49
CA GLN A 97 -20.83 -0.62 -4.57
C GLN A 97 -19.48 -0.43 -3.87
N ILE A 98 -18.55 -1.38 -3.96
CA ILE A 98 -17.26 -1.29 -3.28
C ILE A 98 -16.44 -0.13 -3.89
N PRO A 99 -16.14 0.93 -3.13
CA PRO A 99 -15.44 2.10 -3.65
C PRO A 99 -13.92 1.86 -3.68
N THR A 100 -13.47 0.93 -4.53
CA THR A 100 -12.06 0.53 -4.64
C THR A 100 -11.11 1.71 -4.86
N ALA A 101 -11.49 2.67 -5.71
CA ALA A 101 -10.72 3.88 -5.95
C ALA A 101 -10.55 4.74 -4.68
N LEU A 102 -11.57 4.82 -3.82
CA LEU A 102 -11.49 5.56 -2.56
C LEU A 102 -10.54 4.87 -1.59
N PHE A 103 -10.60 3.54 -1.49
CA PHE A 103 -9.68 2.77 -0.65
C PHE A 103 -8.22 2.89 -1.12
N THR A 104 -7.97 2.79 -2.42
CA THR A 104 -6.61 2.98 -2.99
C THR A 104 -6.11 4.41 -2.79
N GLY A 105 -6.98 5.40 -2.97
CA GLY A 105 -6.64 6.80 -2.72
C GLY A 105 -6.31 7.06 -1.25
N ALA A 106 -7.16 6.60 -0.34
CA ALA A 106 -6.97 6.75 1.10
C ALA A 106 -5.69 6.07 1.58
N SER A 107 -5.38 4.87 1.09
CA SER A 107 -4.16 4.18 1.48
C SER A 107 -2.89 4.87 0.96
N THR A 108 -2.93 5.37 -0.27
CA THR A 108 -1.83 6.15 -0.85
C THR A 108 -1.58 7.41 -0.03
N ILE A 109 -2.64 8.16 0.30
CA ILE A 109 -2.55 9.36 1.14
C ILE A 109 -1.95 9.04 2.50
N LEU A 110 -2.36 7.93 3.13
CA LEU A 110 -1.86 7.53 4.44
C LEU A 110 -0.36 7.20 4.40
N VAL A 111 0.11 6.46 3.40
CA VAL A 111 1.54 6.16 3.23
C VAL A 111 2.35 7.42 2.96
N LEU A 112 1.85 8.31 2.09
CA LEU A 112 2.48 9.59 1.81
C LEU A 112 2.56 10.48 3.05
N ALA A 113 1.49 10.55 3.85
CA ALA A 113 1.45 11.33 5.07
C ALA A 113 2.50 10.87 6.09
N MET A 114 2.70 9.55 6.24
CA MET A 114 3.77 9.00 7.08
C MET A 114 5.14 9.45 6.59
N GLY A 115 5.43 9.29 5.29
CA GLY A 115 6.71 9.66 4.69
C GLY A 115 7.01 11.16 4.82
N VAL A 116 6.04 12.01 4.49
CA VAL A 116 6.16 13.47 4.60
C VAL A 116 6.41 13.90 6.04
N THR A 117 5.70 13.30 7.00
CA THR A 117 5.88 13.61 8.43
C THR A 117 7.28 13.23 8.91
N GLN A 118 7.81 12.09 8.47
CA GLN A 118 9.17 11.66 8.81
C GLN A 118 10.24 12.54 8.16
N LEU A 119 10.06 12.93 6.90
CA LEU A 119 10.96 13.87 6.24
C LEU A 119 10.97 15.23 6.95
N TRP A 120 9.79 15.72 7.34
CA TRP A 120 9.67 16.93 8.13
C TRP A 120 10.43 16.80 9.46
N ALA A 121 10.25 15.68 10.18
CA ALA A 121 10.93 15.41 11.44
C ALA A 121 12.47 15.40 11.29
N ILE A 122 13.00 14.87 10.19
CA ILE A 122 14.45 14.88 9.90
C ILE A 122 14.95 16.31 9.67
N ILE A 123 14.21 17.13 8.94
CA ILE A 123 14.59 18.51 8.61
C ILE A 123 14.50 19.42 9.83
N SER A 124 13.55 19.16 10.74
CA SER A 124 13.33 19.93 11.96
C SER A 124 14.21 19.54 13.15
N ALA A 125 14.92 18.40 13.06
CA ALA A 125 15.83 17.92 14.10
C ALA A 125 17.19 18.62 14.03
#